data_AF-A0A8J7HRQ7-F1
#
_entry.id   AF-A0A8J7HRQ7-F1
#
_cell.length_a   1.000
_cell.length_b   1.000
_cell.length_c   1.000
_cell.angle_alpha   90.00
_cell.angle_beta   90.00
_cell.angle_gamma   90.00
#
_symmetry.space_group_name_H-M   'P 1'
#
loop_
_entity.id
_entity.type
_entity.pdbx_description
1 polymer ?
#
loop_
_entity_poly.entity_id
_entity_poly.type
_entity_poly.pdbx_seq_one_letter_code
_entity_poly.pdbx_strand_id
1 'polypeptide(L)'
;MALKNLWEQERQERLQITAERRQQVNQWKQLTQQELQLQADLLHQELSSYVTSLHNNRKLQQQQFQQEIVERQLEILQIKTDVCQRQQEYRQQRAAKAQALFQDLQNFRAILHKSVWGDVYDGLCLRSHGQAVSPTPAKKEKLVATVPKLAISRSAIKATGFRPTVNTMTRKVPVLNADTVKSKVQQYIQQAQGATLIEIEEVIGLSRVQTIDILRSLIKQGILEQRDRQYFIRQQTIS
;
A
#
# COMPACT_ATOMS: atom_id res chain seq x y z
N MET A 1 19.16 92.77 32.71
CA MET A 1 20.25 91.80 32.93
C MET A 1 19.72 90.40 33.26
N ALA A 2 18.83 90.21 34.25
CA ALA A 2 18.36 88.87 34.67
C ALA A 2 17.68 88.01 33.58
N LEU A 3 16.85 88.61 32.71
CA LEU A 3 16.13 87.86 31.65
C LEU A 3 17.05 87.24 30.60
N LYS A 4 18.19 87.89 30.30
CA LYS A 4 19.15 87.39 29.30
C LYS A 4 19.86 86.13 29.81
N ASN A 5 20.24 86.12 31.09
CA ASN A 5 20.88 84.97 31.74
C ASN A 5 19.94 83.77 31.83
N LEU A 6 18.65 84.01 32.14
CA LEU A 6 17.63 82.96 32.19
C LEU A 6 17.47 82.27 30.83
N TRP A 7 17.41 83.05 29.76
CA TRP A 7 17.27 82.52 28.40
C TRP A 7 18.52 81.75 27.92
N GLU A 8 19.72 82.27 28.22
CA GLU A 8 20.96 81.58 27.89
C GLU A 8 21.08 80.25 28.64
N GLN A 9 20.68 80.21 29.91
CA GLN A 9 20.64 78.99 30.71
C GLN A 9 19.64 77.97 30.12
N GLU A 10 18.41 78.40 29.84
CA GLU A 10 17.38 77.52 29.26
C GLU A 10 17.79 76.95 27.89
N ARG A 11 18.51 77.75 27.08
CA ARG A 11 19.06 77.28 25.81
C ARG A 11 20.13 76.21 26.00
N GLN A 12 21.02 76.39 26.98
CA GLN A 12 22.05 75.40 27.29
C GLN A 12 21.43 74.09 27.80
N GLU A 13 20.43 74.17 28.67
CA GLU A 13 19.69 73.02 29.18
C GLU A 13 19.00 72.25 28.04
N ARG A 14 18.34 72.94 27.12
CA ARG A 14 17.73 72.29 25.94
C ARG A 14 18.77 71.60 25.06
N LEU A 15 19.93 72.21 24.85
CA LEU A 15 21.01 71.59 24.08
C LEU A 15 21.49 70.30 24.75
N GLN A 16 21.69 70.31 26.07
CA GLN A 16 22.07 69.12 26.83
C GLN A 16 20.99 68.02 26.73
N ILE A 17 19.73 68.35 26.96
CA ILE A 17 18.60 67.40 26.85
C ILE A 17 18.54 66.78 25.45
N THR A 18 18.74 67.58 24.38
CA THR A 18 18.73 67.04 23.02
C THR A 18 19.92 66.13 22.74
N ALA A 19 21.10 66.45 23.28
CA ALA A 19 22.29 65.60 23.14
C ALA A 19 22.09 64.27 23.87
N GLU A 20 21.58 64.30 25.10
CA GLU A 20 21.26 63.10 25.89
C GLU A 20 20.23 62.22 25.17
N ARG A 21 19.13 62.81 24.69
CA ARG A 21 18.12 62.07 23.91
C ARG A 21 18.70 61.43 22.65
N ARG A 22 19.57 62.14 21.93
CA ARG A 22 20.25 61.58 20.75
C ARG A 22 21.13 60.40 21.13
N GLN A 23 21.86 60.50 22.24
CA GLN A 23 22.67 59.38 22.74
C GLN A 23 21.80 58.19 23.11
N GLN A 24 20.70 58.40 23.84
CA GLN A 24 19.76 57.34 24.20
C GLN A 24 19.14 56.67 22.97
N VAL A 25 18.70 57.45 21.98
CA VAL A 25 18.14 56.90 20.73
C VAL A 25 19.19 56.10 19.96
N ASN A 26 20.44 56.57 19.90
CA ASN A 26 21.52 55.84 19.25
C ASN A 26 21.84 54.53 19.97
N GLN A 27 21.88 54.54 21.31
CA GLN A 27 22.05 53.32 22.11
C GLN A 27 20.91 52.33 21.87
N TRP A 28 19.67 52.81 21.90
CA TRP A 28 18.50 51.96 21.67
C TRP A 28 18.49 51.37 20.26
N LYS A 29 18.87 52.17 19.25
CA LYS A 29 19.02 51.70 17.87
C LYS A 29 20.08 50.60 17.76
N GLN A 30 21.22 50.74 18.43
CA GLN A 30 22.28 49.72 18.44
C GLN A 30 21.80 48.43 19.09
N LEU A 31 21.14 48.52 20.25
CA LEU A 31 20.58 47.35 20.94
C LEU A 31 19.54 46.63 20.09
N THR A 32 18.62 47.38 19.47
CA THR A 32 17.59 46.82 18.59
C THR A 32 18.22 46.14 17.38
N GLN A 33 19.28 46.73 16.81
CA GLN A 33 19.99 46.14 15.69
C GLN A 33 20.70 44.83 16.09
N GLN A 34 21.32 44.79 17.26
CA GLN A 34 21.96 43.57 17.79
C GLN A 34 20.93 42.47 18.06
N GLU A 35 19.78 42.81 18.63
CA GLU A 35 18.70 41.85 18.88
C GLU A 35 18.20 41.23 17.56
N LEU A 36 17.96 42.05 16.54
CA LEU A 36 17.53 41.56 15.23
C LEU A 36 18.59 40.67 14.56
N GLN A 37 19.87 40.99 14.72
CA GLN A 37 20.96 40.15 14.22
C GLN A 37 20.96 38.78 14.90
N LEU A 38 20.88 38.75 16.23
CA LEU A 38 20.83 37.50 16.99
C LEU A 38 19.61 36.65 16.61
N GLN A 39 18.44 37.27 16.44
CA GLN A 39 17.24 36.56 15.99
C GLN A 39 17.41 35.98 14.58
N ALA A 40 18.00 36.75 13.66
CA ALA A 40 18.27 36.29 12.30
C ALA A 40 19.24 35.10 12.28
N ASP A 41 20.31 35.17 13.09
CA ASP A 41 21.30 34.09 13.20
C ASP A 41 20.67 32.81 13.78
N LEU A 42 19.81 32.95 14.80
CA LEU A 42 19.11 31.83 15.41
C LEU A 42 18.17 31.14 14.41
N LEU A 43 17.37 31.92 13.68
CA LEU A 43 16.51 31.39 12.61
C LEU A 43 17.31 30.71 11.50
N HIS A 44 18.46 31.28 11.14
CA HIS A 44 19.34 30.67 10.13
C HIS A 44 19.91 29.33 10.61
N GLN A 45 20.30 29.24 11.88
CA GLN A 45 20.76 28.00 12.48
C GLN A 45 19.65 26.94 12.53
N GLU A 46 18.43 27.32 12.94
CA GLU A 46 17.30 26.40 12.95
C GLU A 46 16.97 25.88 11.55
N LEU A 47 16.88 26.77 10.56
CA LEU A 47 16.61 26.40 9.17
C LEU A 47 17.70 25.49 8.60
N SER A 48 18.96 25.80 8.82
CA SER A 48 20.08 24.96 8.34
C SER A 48 20.07 23.57 8.99
N SER A 49 19.77 23.49 10.29
CA SER A 49 19.62 22.21 10.99
C SER A 49 18.45 21.39 10.44
N TYR A 50 17.32 22.05 10.16
CA TYR A 50 16.13 21.41 9.61
C TYR A 50 16.35 20.92 8.18
N VAL A 51 16.96 21.72 7.32
CA VAL A 51 17.31 21.33 5.94
C VAL A 51 18.28 20.14 5.93
N THR A 52 19.27 20.14 6.83
CA THR A 52 20.21 19.03 6.97
C THR A 52 19.49 17.76 7.43
N SER A 53 18.58 17.87 8.39
CA SER A 53 17.74 16.76 8.86
C SER A 53 16.86 16.19 7.73
N LEU A 54 16.20 17.04 6.94
CA LEU A 54 15.42 16.63 5.77
C LEU A 54 16.27 15.92 4.72
N HIS A 55 17.47 16.44 4.45
CA HIS A 55 18.40 15.81 3.51
C HIS A 55 18.81 14.42 3.98
N ASN A 56 19.16 14.28 5.25
CA ASN A 56 19.53 13.00 5.85
C ASN A 56 18.36 12.00 5.85
N ASN A 57 17.15 12.45 6.18
CA ASN A 57 15.95 11.60 6.13
C ASN A 57 15.68 11.12 4.69
N ARG A 58 15.72 12.03 3.71
CA ARG A 58 15.56 11.66 2.30
C ARG A 58 16.60 10.65 1.85
N LYS A 59 17.86 10.83 2.23
CA LYS A 59 18.94 9.90 1.90
C LYS A 59 18.72 8.52 2.53
N LEU A 60 18.28 8.48 3.79
CA LEU A 60 17.96 7.24 4.49
C LEU A 60 16.81 6.49 3.81
N GLN A 61 15.72 7.19 3.47
CA GLN A 61 14.59 6.61 2.75
C GLN A 61 15.03 6.04 1.40
N GLN A 62 15.85 6.77 0.65
CA GLN A 62 16.40 6.29 -0.62
C GLN A 62 17.22 5.00 -0.44
N GLN A 63 18.03 4.91 0.62
CA GLN A 63 18.79 3.71 0.93
C GLN A 63 17.88 2.52 1.29
N GLN A 64 16.84 2.76 2.09
CA GLN A 64 15.86 1.74 2.44
C GLN A 64 15.13 1.19 1.21
N PHE A 65 14.68 2.06 0.31
CA PHE A 65 14.06 1.62 -0.95
C PHE A 65 15.03 0.82 -1.82
N GLN A 66 16.31 1.21 -1.89
CA GLN A 66 17.31 0.45 -2.63
C GLN A 66 17.53 -0.94 -2.03
N GLN A 67 17.57 -1.05 -0.70
CA GLN A 67 17.68 -2.33 -0.01
C GLN A 67 16.48 -3.23 -0.29
N GLU A 68 15.26 -2.70 -0.18
CA GLU A 68 14.04 -3.46 -0.45
C GLU A 68 13.99 -3.94 -1.91
N ILE A 69 14.41 -3.10 -2.87
CA ILE A 69 14.50 -3.50 -4.28
C ILE A 69 15.42 -4.71 -4.45
N VAL A 70 16.60 -4.69 -3.83
CA VAL A 70 17.57 -5.81 -3.92
C VAL A 70 17.01 -7.07 -3.25
N GLU A 71 16.39 -6.94 -2.08
CA GLU A 71 15.77 -8.06 -1.37
C GLU A 71 14.65 -8.71 -2.19
N ARG A 72 13.77 -7.89 -2.79
CA ARG A 72 12.68 -8.38 -3.65
C ARG A 72 13.20 -9.04 -4.92
N GLN A 73 14.28 -8.52 -5.51
CA GLN A 73 14.92 -9.16 -6.66
C GLN A 73 15.45 -10.55 -6.30
N LEU A 74 16.05 -10.71 -5.12
CA LEU A 74 16.53 -12.00 -4.63
C LEU A 74 15.36 -12.97 -4.39
N GLU A 75 14.28 -12.51 -3.75
CA GLU A 75 13.06 -13.30 -3.52
C GLU A 75 12.46 -13.81 -4.85
N ILE A 76 12.37 -12.95 -5.86
CA ILE A 76 11.87 -13.32 -7.19
C ILE A 76 12.75 -14.39 -7.84
N LEU A 77 14.08 -14.26 -7.73
CA LEU A 77 15.00 -15.27 -8.27
C LEU A 77 14.86 -16.61 -7.57
N GLN A 78 14.66 -16.61 -6.25
CA GLN A 78 14.42 -17.82 -5.48
C GLN A 78 13.11 -18.49 -5.91
N ILE A 79 12.00 -17.73 -5.96
CA ILE A 79 10.69 -18.25 -6.41
C ILE A 79 10.80 -18.82 -7.82
N LYS A 80 11.50 -18.13 -8.73
CA LYS A 80 11.70 -18.60 -10.11
C LYS A 80 12.43 -19.95 -10.14
N THR A 81 13.45 -20.11 -9.30
CA THR A 81 14.22 -21.35 -9.18
C THR A 81 13.34 -22.49 -8.66
N ASP A 82 12.60 -22.25 -7.58
CA ASP A 82 11.70 -23.22 -6.96
C ASP A 82 10.58 -23.66 -7.91
N VAL A 83 9.97 -22.71 -8.63
CA VAL A 83 8.92 -23.00 -9.62
C VAL A 83 9.47 -23.85 -10.76
N CYS A 84 10.67 -23.53 -11.27
CA CYS A 84 11.32 -24.31 -12.32
C CYS A 84 11.62 -25.74 -11.86
N GLN A 85 12.18 -25.90 -10.66
CA GLN A 85 12.48 -27.20 -10.08
C GLN A 85 11.20 -28.04 -9.93
N ARG A 86 10.16 -27.48 -9.30
CA ARG A 86 8.89 -28.18 -9.12
C ARG A 86 8.24 -28.57 -10.45
N GLN A 87 8.34 -27.70 -11.46
CA GLN A 87 7.84 -28.01 -12.79
C GLN A 87 8.59 -29.21 -13.41
N GLN A 88 9.90 -29.27 -13.24
CA GLN A 88 10.72 -30.38 -13.70
C GLN A 88 10.34 -31.69 -12.99
N GLU A 89 10.19 -31.66 -11.68
CA GLU A 89 9.74 -32.81 -10.87
C GLU A 89 8.38 -33.33 -11.36
N TYR A 90 7.41 -32.44 -11.59
CA TYR A 90 6.10 -32.85 -12.14
C TYR A 90 6.20 -33.44 -13.55
N ARG A 91 7.10 -32.96 -14.40
CA ARG A 91 7.33 -33.55 -15.73
C ARG A 91 7.88 -34.96 -15.59
N GLN A 92 8.88 -35.17 -14.73
CA GLN A 92 9.47 -36.48 -14.49
C GLN A 92 8.46 -37.47 -13.90
N GLN A 93 7.68 -37.05 -12.90
CA GLN A 93 6.62 -37.87 -12.32
C GLN A 93 5.58 -38.29 -13.35
N ARG A 94 5.15 -37.37 -14.22
CA ARG A 94 4.20 -37.71 -15.29
C ARG A 94 4.80 -38.66 -16.31
N ALA A 95 6.06 -38.48 -16.69
CA ALA A 95 6.75 -39.39 -17.61
C ALA A 95 6.86 -40.80 -17.02
N ALA A 96 7.28 -40.93 -15.76
CA ALA A 96 7.37 -42.21 -15.07
C ALA A 96 6.01 -42.91 -14.95
N LYS A 97 4.95 -42.17 -14.56
CA LYS A 97 3.58 -42.72 -14.50
C LYS A 97 3.07 -43.17 -15.87
N ALA A 98 3.34 -42.40 -16.92
CA ALA A 98 2.95 -42.78 -18.27
C ALA A 98 3.68 -44.07 -18.71
N GLN A 99 4.98 -44.17 -18.45
CA GLN A 99 5.75 -45.39 -18.73
C GLN A 99 5.20 -46.62 -18.00
N ALA A 100 4.86 -46.48 -16.71
CA ALA A 100 4.25 -47.56 -15.94
C ALA A 100 2.91 -48.01 -16.55
N LEU A 101 2.02 -47.07 -16.88
CA LEU A 101 0.76 -47.39 -17.54
C LEU A 101 0.95 -48.08 -18.90
N PHE A 102 1.97 -47.68 -19.67
CA PHE A 102 2.29 -48.36 -20.93
C PHE A 102 2.77 -49.80 -20.72
N GLN A 103 3.59 -50.05 -19.70
CA GLN A 103 4.00 -51.41 -19.33
C GLN A 103 2.81 -52.26 -18.89
N ASP A 104 1.92 -51.70 -18.06
CA ASP A 104 0.70 -52.39 -17.63
C ASP A 104 -0.21 -52.75 -18.82
N LEU A 105 -0.36 -51.84 -19.79
CA LEU A 105 -1.12 -52.09 -21.01
C LEU A 105 -0.47 -53.16 -21.89
N GLN A 106 0.86 -53.18 -22.01
CA GLN A 106 1.59 -54.23 -22.73
C GLN A 106 1.38 -55.60 -22.06
N ASN A 107 1.51 -55.65 -20.73
CA ASN A 107 1.27 -56.86 -19.94
C ASN A 107 -0.17 -57.36 -20.12
N PHE A 108 -1.14 -56.46 -20.01
CA PHE A 108 -2.55 -56.79 -20.21
C PHE A 108 -2.84 -57.33 -21.61
N ARG A 109 -2.28 -56.69 -22.66
CA ARG A 109 -2.39 -57.19 -24.04
C ARG A 109 -1.79 -58.57 -24.21
N ALA A 110 -0.63 -58.85 -23.60
CA ALA A 110 -0.01 -60.16 -23.66
C ALA A 110 -0.88 -61.23 -22.97
N ILE A 111 -1.47 -60.91 -21.81
CA ILE A 111 -2.40 -61.80 -21.09
C ILE A 111 -3.65 -62.07 -21.93
N LEU A 112 -4.27 -61.01 -22.49
CA LEU A 112 -5.45 -61.15 -23.35
C LEU A 112 -5.16 -62.00 -24.58
N HIS A 113 -4.01 -61.77 -25.24
CA HIS A 113 -3.62 -62.54 -26.42
C HIS A 113 -3.51 -64.03 -26.08
N LYS A 114 -2.85 -64.38 -24.96
CA LYS A 114 -2.78 -65.77 -24.48
C LYS A 114 -4.17 -66.34 -24.16
N SER A 115 -5.03 -65.60 -23.49
CA SER A 115 -6.34 -66.10 -23.08
C SER A 115 -7.34 -66.28 -24.22
N VAL A 116 -7.32 -65.41 -25.23
CA VAL A 116 -8.31 -65.41 -26.33
C VAL A 116 -7.80 -66.20 -27.53
N TRP A 117 -6.49 -66.15 -27.79
CA TRP A 117 -5.88 -66.68 -29.02
C TRP A 117 -4.81 -67.75 -28.75
N GLY A 118 -4.41 -67.96 -27.50
CA GLY A 118 -3.34 -68.89 -27.11
C GLY A 118 -3.88 -70.24 -26.61
N ASP A 119 -4.27 -71.09 -27.56
CA ASP A 119 -3.94 -72.53 -27.60
C ASP A 119 -4.80 -73.19 -28.70
N VAL A 120 -4.30 -73.14 -29.94
CA VAL A 120 -4.85 -73.90 -31.08
C VAL A 120 -3.76 -74.73 -31.78
N TYR A 121 -2.71 -75.12 -31.04
CA TYR A 121 -1.67 -75.98 -31.59
C TYR A 121 -1.35 -77.12 -30.62
N ASP A 122 -2.33 -77.97 -30.34
CA ASP A 122 -2.21 -79.36 -30.76
C ASP A 122 -3.56 -80.06 -30.65
N GLY A 123 -3.95 -80.71 -31.74
CA GLY A 123 -5.27 -81.29 -31.92
C GLY A 123 -5.55 -82.38 -30.90
N LEU A 124 -6.46 -82.09 -29.97
CA LEU A 124 -7.45 -83.02 -29.42
C LEU A 124 -8.50 -82.18 -28.69
N CYS A 125 -9.74 -82.23 -29.18
CA CYS A 125 -10.86 -81.47 -28.66
C CYS A 125 -11.08 -81.75 -27.16
N LEU A 126 -11.25 -80.70 -26.36
CA LEU A 126 -12.30 -80.70 -25.34
C LEU A 126 -12.82 -79.27 -25.12
N ARG A 127 -14.01 -79.05 -25.65
CA ARG A 127 -14.87 -77.89 -25.45
C ARG A 127 -15.27 -77.81 -23.97
N SER A 128 -14.39 -77.27 -23.12
CA SER A 128 -14.74 -76.91 -21.75
C SER A 128 -15.40 -75.53 -21.71
N HIS A 129 -16.45 -75.45 -20.90
CA HIS A 129 -17.48 -74.44 -20.88
C HIS A 129 -16.98 -73.01 -20.69
N GLY A 130 -17.73 -72.07 -21.28
CA GLY A 130 -17.58 -70.64 -21.07
C GLY A 130 -17.75 -70.29 -19.60
N GLN A 131 -16.64 -70.26 -18.87
CA GLN A 131 -16.54 -69.47 -17.66
C GLN A 131 -16.15 -68.08 -18.14
N ALA A 132 -17.16 -67.22 -18.29
CA ALA A 132 -16.96 -65.79 -18.44
C ALA A 132 -16.24 -65.29 -17.19
N VAL A 133 -14.91 -65.35 -17.20
CA VAL A 133 -14.06 -64.73 -16.20
C VAL A 133 -14.26 -63.23 -16.38
N SER A 134 -15.21 -62.72 -15.63
CA SER A 134 -15.36 -61.29 -15.37
C SER A 134 -13.98 -60.81 -14.95
N PRO A 135 -13.40 -59.79 -15.60
CA PRO A 135 -12.10 -59.28 -15.20
C PRO A 135 -12.20 -58.92 -13.73
N THR A 136 -11.37 -59.55 -12.91
CA THR A 136 -11.17 -59.20 -11.50
C THR A 136 -11.12 -57.68 -11.44
N PRO A 137 -11.96 -57.00 -10.64
CA PRO A 137 -11.95 -55.56 -10.60
C PRO A 137 -10.54 -55.17 -10.20
N ALA A 138 -9.80 -54.59 -11.15
CA ALA A 138 -8.65 -53.77 -10.85
C ALA A 138 -9.07 -52.97 -9.63
N LYS A 139 -8.36 -53.15 -8.50
CA LYS A 139 -8.53 -52.31 -7.34
C LYS A 139 -8.66 -50.92 -7.91
N LYS A 140 -9.86 -50.34 -7.79
CA LYS A 140 -10.09 -48.93 -8.02
C LYS A 140 -9.25 -48.27 -6.93
N GLU A 141 -7.94 -48.18 -7.12
CA GLU A 141 -7.24 -46.99 -6.72
C GLU A 141 -8.01 -45.91 -7.42
N LYS A 142 -8.84 -45.29 -6.59
CA LYS A 142 -9.62 -44.11 -6.89
C LYS A 142 -8.57 -43.13 -7.38
N LEU A 143 -8.31 -43.13 -8.69
CA LEU A 143 -7.79 -42.01 -9.43
C LEU A 143 -8.87 -40.95 -9.27
N VAL A 144 -8.89 -40.36 -8.09
CA VAL A 144 -9.29 -38.98 -7.93
C VAL A 144 -8.24 -38.27 -8.77
N ALA A 145 -8.53 -38.14 -10.06
CA ALA A 145 -8.12 -36.98 -10.80
C ALA A 145 -8.81 -35.80 -10.09
N THR A 146 -8.28 -35.43 -8.93
CA THR A 146 -8.33 -34.07 -8.43
C THR A 146 -7.40 -33.31 -9.38
N VAL A 147 -7.85 -33.14 -10.63
CA VAL A 147 -7.68 -31.84 -11.23
C VAL A 147 -8.39 -30.94 -10.22
N PRO A 148 -7.69 -30.03 -9.52
CA PRO A 148 -8.41 -28.94 -8.89
C PRO A 148 -9.09 -28.23 -10.04
N LYS A 149 -10.38 -28.53 -10.24
CA LYS A 149 -11.27 -27.64 -10.97
C LYS A 149 -11.27 -26.39 -10.10
N LEU A 150 -10.39 -25.45 -10.47
CA LEU A 150 -10.51 -24.05 -10.13
C LEU A 150 -11.84 -23.61 -10.76
N ALA A 151 -12.92 -23.94 -10.05
CA ALA A 151 -14.14 -23.20 -10.13
C ALA A 151 -13.75 -21.81 -9.64
N ILE A 152 -13.50 -20.92 -10.59
CA ILE A 152 -13.63 -19.49 -10.35
C ILE A 152 -15.14 -19.30 -10.12
N SER A 153 -15.57 -19.61 -8.89
CA SER A 153 -16.89 -19.27 -8.40
C SER A 153 -16.86 -17.77 -8.16
N ARG A 154 -17.38 -17.02 -9.13
CA ARG A 154 -17.76 -15.63 -8.94
C ARG A 154 -18.96 -15.58 -8.00
N SER A 155 -18.69 -15.53 -6.71
CA SER A 155 -19.58 -15.01 -5.68
C SER A 155 -18.75 -14.95 -4.40
N ALA A 156 -18.26 -13.77 -4.03
CA ALA A 156 -18.93 -12.96 -3.02
C ALA A 156 -19.21 -13.79 -1.76
N ILE A 157 -18.44 -13.57 -0.69
CA ILE A 157 -18.91 -13.38 0.69
C ILE A 157 -17.70 -13.13 1.61
N LYS A 158 -17.78 -11.98 2.27
CA LYS A 158 -17.41 -11.66 3.66
C LYS A 158 -16.31 -12.52 4.29
N ALA A 159 -15.20 -11.86 4.56
CA ALA A 159 -14.24 -12.24 5.58
C ALA A 159 -14.87 -12.07 6.99
N THR A 160 -15.06 -13.20 7.67
CA THR A 160 -15.19 -13.28 9.13
C THR A 160 -13.96 -13.97 9.69
N GLY A 161 -13.11 -13.19 10.36
CA GLY A 161 -12.34 -13.60 11.54
C GLY A 161 -11.06 -14.40 11.34
N PHE A 162 -9.91 -13.75 11.46
CA PHE A 162 -8.97 -14.06 12.54
C PHE A 162 -8.31 -12.78 13.06
N ARG A 163 -8.37 -12.65 14.37
CA ARG A 163 -7.87 -11.57 15.22
C ARG A 163 -6.34 -11.48 15.18
N PRO A 164 -5.78 -10.26 15.28
CA PRO A 164 -4.76 -9.95 16.26
C PRO A 164 -5.44 -9.39 17.51
N THR A 165 -5.19 -10.04 18.64
CA THR A 165 -5.56 -9.62 19.98
C THR A 165 -4.81 -8.32 20.32
N VAL A 166 -5.47 -7.17 20.26
CA VAL A 166 -5.06 -5.96 21.00
C VAL A 166 -6.32 -5.30 21.57
N ASN A 167 -6.28 -5.06 22.87
CA ASN A 167 -7.36 -4.62 23.72
C ASN A 167 -8.02 -3.32 23.22
N THR A 168 -9.22 -3.40 22.64
CA THR A 168 -10.12 -2.25 22.54
C THR A 168 -10.92 -2.18 23.82
N MET A 169 -10.46 -1.33 24.74
CA MET A 169 -11.34 -0.73 25.73
C MET A 169 -12.51 -0.09 25.01
N THR A 170 -13.70 -0.38 25.51
CA THR A 170 -14.95 0.34 25.31
C THR A 170 -14.71 1.84 25.16
N ARG A 171 -14.80 2.35 23.93
CA ARG A 171 -14.98 3.78 23.70
C ARG A 171 -16.23 3.98 22.88
N LYS A 172 -17.22 4.55 23.57
CA LYS A 172 -18.49 5.06 23.07
C LYS A 172 -18.36 5.61 21.65
N VAL A 173 -19.23 5.13 20.77
CA VAL A 173 -19.59 5.77 19.51
C VAL A 173 -19.82 7.26 19.77
N PRO A 174 -19.00 8.17 19.20
CA PRO A 174 -19.45 9.51 18.96
C PRO A 174 -20.26 9.46 17.67
N VAL A 175 -21.49 9.94 17.72
CA VAL A 175 -22.21 10.39 16.54
C VAL A 175 -21.27 11.33 15.79
N LEU A 176 -20.64 10.82 14.73
CA LEU A 176 -19.70 11.57 13.91
C LEU A 176 -20.54 12.60 13.15
N ASN A 177 -20.45 13.85 13.59
CA ASN A 177 -21.05 15.00 12.94
C ASN A 177 -20.69 14.96 11.44
N ALA A 178 -21.65 14.62 10.59
CA ALA A 178 -21.42 14.44 9.16
C ALA A 178 -20.75 15.66 8.51
N ASP A 179 -20.97 16.84 9.08
CA ASP A 179 -20.43 18.12 8.59
C ASP A 179 -18.95 18.31 8.91
N THR A 180 -18.43 17.78 10.02
CA THR A 180 -16.98 17.82 10.29
C THR A 180 -16.23 16.86 9.38
N VAL A 181 -16.83 15.72 9.03
CA VAL A 181 -16.24 14.75 8.11
C VAL A 181 -16.20 15.30 6.68
N LYS A 182 -17.29 15.95 6.22
CA LYS A 182 -17.34 16.66 4.93
C LYS A 182 -16.25 17.72 4.80
N SER A 183 -16.07 18.53 5.85
CA SER A 183 -15.08 19.61 5.88
C SER A 183 -13.65 19.06 5.77
N LYS A 184 -13.36 17.93 6.42
CA LYS A 184 -12.05 17.25 6.31
C LYS A 184 -11.78 16.70 4.91
N VAL A 185 -12.78 16.08 4.28
CA VAL A 185 -12.68 15.58 2.89
C VAL A 185 -12.38 16.75 1.94
N GLN A 186 -13.12 17.85 2.08
CA GLN A 186 -12.90 19.04 1.27
C GLN A 186 -11.52 19.65 1.49
N GLN A 187 -11.10 19.84 2.74
CA GLN A 187 -9.79 20.39 3.09
C GLN A 187 -8.65 19.54 2.51
N TYR A 188 -8.77 18.21 2.58
CA TYR A 188 -7.77 17.31 2.04
C TYR A 188 -7.67 17.41 0.51
N ILE A 189 -8.80 17.41 -0.20
CA ILE A 189 -8.82 17.59 -1.66
C ILE A 189 -8.25 18.95 -2.07
N GLN A 190 -8.46 19.99 -1.25
CA GLN A 190 -7.87 21.31 -1.46
C GLN A 190 -6.34 21.30 -1.35
N GLN A 191 -5.83 20.66 -0.29
CA GLN A 191 -4.40 20.57 -0.01
C GLN A 191 -3.67 19.70 -1.04
N ALA A 192 -4.28 18.60 -1.46
CA ALA A 192 -3.73 17.67 -2.43
C ALA A 192 -3.84 18.15 -3.90
N GLN A 193 -4.56 19.26 -4.15
CA GLN A 193 -4.88 19.77 -5.50
C GLN A 193 -5.55 18.71 -6.40
N GLY A 194 -6.34 17.83 -5.79
CA GLY A 194 -6.88 16.65 -6.44
C GLY A 194 -6.58 15.39 -5.63
N ALA A 195 -7.59 14.55 -5.38
CA ALA A 195 -7.36 13.27 -4.70
C ALA A 195 -8.18 12.15 -5.33
N THR A 196 -7.61 10.95 -5.33
CA THR A 196 -8.33 9.73 -5.71
C THR A 196 -9.12 9.21 -4.52
N LEU A 197 -10.15 8.40 -4.82
CA LEU A 197 -11.02 7.85 -3.79
C LEU A 197 -10.27 6.99 -2.76
N ILE A 198 -9.21 6.33 -3.18
CA ILE A 198 -8.37 5.45 -2.34
C ILE A 198 -7.55 6.29 -1.36
N GLU A 199 -6.94 7.38 -1.82
CA GLU A 199 -6.16 8.29 -0.97
C GLU A 199 -7.03 8.97 0.10
N ILE A 200 -8.26 9.36 -0.27
CA ILE A 200 -9.22 9.96 0.66
C ILE A 200 -9.64 8.95 1.75
N GLU A 201 -9.81 7.68 1.40
CA GLU A 201 -10.11 6.62 2.36
C GLU A 201 -8.97 6.39 3.34
N GLU A 202 -7.73 6.32 2.82
CA GLU A 202 -6.54 6.03 3.61
C GLU A 202 -6.22 7.15 4.60
N VAL A 203 -6.29 8.41 4.15
CA VAL A 203 -5.92 9.57 4.99
C VAL A 203 -7.00 9.92 6.01
N ILE A 204 -8.28 9.79 5.65
CA ILE A 204 -9.38 10.20 6.54
C ILE A 204 -9.89 9.01 7.38
N GLY A 205 -9.56 7.78 7.00
CA GLY A 205 -9.96 6.57 7.71
C GLY A 205 -11.46 6.27 7.60
N LEU A 206 -12.08 6.65 6.47
CA LEU A 206 -13.50 6.44 6.21
C LEU A 206 -13.76 5.15 5.42
N SER A 207 -14.92 4.55 5.64
CA SER A 207 -15.39 3.45 4.80
C SER A 207 -15.67 3.94 3.38
N ARG A 208 -15.32 3.13 2.37
CA ARG A 208 -15.62 3.35 0.94
C ARG A 208 -17.02 3.91 0.70
N VAL A 209 -18.02 3.33 1.36
CA VAL A 209 -19.43 3.72 1.20
C VAL A 209 -19.67 5.14 1.74
N GLN A 210 -19.11 5.46 2.90
CA GLN A 210 -19.23 6.79 3.52
C GLN A 210 -18.50 7.86 2.70
N THR A 211 -17.30 7.55 2.20
CA THR A 211 -16.53 8.45 1.34
C THR A 211 -17.28 8.74 0.04
N ILE A 212 -17.88 7.73 -0.58
CA ILE A 212 -18.72 7.90 -1.78
C ILE A 212 -19.93 8.78 -1.50
N ASP A 213 -20.65 8.56 -0.39
CA ASP A 213 -21.83 9.34 -0.06
C ASP A 213 -21.50 10.82 0.21
N ILE A 214 -20.37 11.08 0.86
CA ILE A 214 -19.86 12.43 1.10
C ILE A 214 -19.45 13.10 -0.23
N LEU A 215 -18.70 12.42 -1.08
CA LEU A 215 -18.27 12.96 -2.37
C LEU A 215 -19.47 13.23 -3.30
N ARG A 216 -20.46 12.33 -3.34
CA ARG A 216 -21.72 12.55 -4.05
C ARG A 216 -22.47 13.77 -3.52
N SER A 217 -22.51 13.97 -2.20
CA SER A 217 -23.10 15.15 -1.58
C SER A 217 -22.37 16.43 -2.01
N LEU A 218 -21.03 16.43 -2.00
CA LEU A 218 -20.20 17.59 -2.36
C LEU A 218 -20.26 17.92 -3.86
N ILE A 219 -20.39 16.91 -4.73
CA ILE A 219 -20.62 17.08 -6.17
C ILE A 219 -22.01 17.65 -6.42
N LYS A 220 -23.05 17.14 -5.74
CA LYS A 220 -24.42 17.69 -5.84
C LYS A 220 -24.51 19.14 -5.38
N GLN A 221 -23.68 19.53 -4.40
CA GLN A 221 -23.56 20.91 -3.93
C GLN A 221 -22.72 21.80 -4.87
N GLY A 222 -22.10 21.24 -5.91
CA GLY A 222 -21.30 21.97 -6.88
C GLY A 222 -19.92 22.40 -6.38
N ILE A 223 -19.48 21.87 -5.23
CA ILE A 223 -18.19 22.21 -4.58
C ILE A 223 -17.05 21.40 -5.21
N LEU A 224 -17.31 20.14 -5.56
CA LEU A 224 -16.35 19.24 -6.18
C LEU A 224 -16.72 18.92 -7.62
N GLU A 225 -15.70 18.75 -8.46
CA GLU A 225 -15.80 18.23 -9.83
C GLU A 225 -14.98 16.94 -9.92
N GLN A 226 -15.52 15.93 -10.60
CA GLN A 226 -14.81 14.68 -10.87
C GLN A 226 -14.23 14.72 -12.28
N ARG A 227 -12.90 14.64 -12.41
CA ARG A 227 -12.19 14.50 -13.70
C ARG A 227 -11.22 13.34 -13.62
N ASP A 228 -11.22 12.47 -14.62
CA ASP A 228 -10.27 11.35 -14.75
C ASP A 228 -10.08 10.51 -13.47
N ARG A 229 -11.19 10.25 -12.75
CA ARG A 229 -11.24 9.49 -11.47
C ARG A 229 -10.57 10.18 -10.28
N GLN A 230 -10.22 11.45 -10.41
CA GLN A 230 -9.79 12.34 -9.33
C GLN A 230 -10.89 13.36 -9.02
N TYR A 231 -10.98 13.76 -7.76
CA TYR A 231 -11.91 14.79 -7.32
C TYR A 231 -11.14 16.08 -7.10
N PHE A 232 -11.63 17.17 -7.68
CA PHE A 232 -11.04 18.51 -7.60
C PHE A 232 -12.03 19.48 -7.00
N ILE A 233 -11.55 20.53 -6.32
CA ILE A 233 -12.41 21.64 -5.90
C ILE A 233 -12.67 22.54 -7.09
N ARG A 234 -13.94 22.83 -7.33
CA ARG A 234 -14.37 23.79 -8.35
C ARG A 234 -13.97 25.18 -7.88
N GLN A 235 -12.91 25.75 -8.45
CA GLN A 235 -12.57 27.15 -8.23
C GLN A 235 -13.71 27.98 -8.81
N GLN A 236 -14.46 28.66 -7.95
CA GLN A 236 -15.41 29.66 -8.41
C GLN A 236 -14.60 30.78 -9.05
N THR A 237 -14.64 30.86 -10.39
CA THR A 237 -14.26 32.08 -11.10
C THR A 237 -15.25 33.15 -10.68
N ILE A 238 -14.85 33.95 -9.68
CA ILE A 238 -15.49 35.21 -9.36
C ILE A 238 -15.33 36.06 -10.61
N SER A 239 -16.45 36.31 -11.30
CA SER A 239 -16.51 37.21 -12.45
C SER A 239 -17.11 38.55 -12.03
#